data_AF-A0AA35SBT6-F1
#
_entry.id   AF-A0AA35SBT6-F1
#
_cell.length_a   1.000
_cell.length_b   1.000
_cell.length_c   1.000
_cell.angle_alpha   90.00
_cell.angle_beta   90.00
_cell.angle_gamma   90.00
#
_symmetry.space_group_name_H-M   'P 1'
#
loop_
_entity.id
_entity.type
_entity.pdbx_description
1 polymer ?
#
loop_
_entity_poly.entity_id
_entity_poly.type
_entity_poly.pdbx_seq_one_letter_code
_entity_poly.pdbx_strand_id
1 'polypeptide(L)'
;MKLYYNGEIEVEGDAKGKIDTNDVPVSIGRNSEGNREHYIGLVDEVAIWNVALSDAEVQQAMDQVFAVEAVGKLSVRWADLKSDYTGK
;
A
#
# COMPACT_ATOMS: atom_id res chain seq x y z
N MET A 1 -0.37 0.77 19.33
CA MET A 1 -0.90 0.53 17.97
C MET A 1 -1.14 1.88 17.33
N LYS A 2 -0.78 2.02 16.05
CA LYS A 2 -1.03 3.22 15.27
C LYS A 2 -1.78 2.84 14.00
N LEU A 3 -2.72 3.67 13.59
CA LEU A 3 -3.41 3.59 12.30
C LEU A 3 -3.02 4.82 11.49
N TYR A 4 -2.58 4.59 10.25
CA TYR A 4 -2.23 5.65 9.31
C TYR A 4 -3.23 5.67 8.15
N TYR A 5 -3.59 6.86 7.68
CA TYR A 5 -4.38 7.06 6.48
C TYR A 5 -3.72 8.16 5.64
N ASN A 6 -3.48 7.89 4.36
CA ASN A 6 -2.69 8.76 3.48
C ASN A 6 -1.35 9.22 4.10
N GLY A 7 -0.73 8.35 4.93
CA GLY A 7 0.54 8.60 5.60
C GLY A 7 0.45 9.34 6.94
N GLU A 8 -0.69 9.92 7.27
CA GLU A 8 -0.88 10.64 8.53
C GLU A 8 -1.41 9.73 9.62
N ILE A 9 -1.01 9.96 10.88
CA ILE A 9 -1.55 9.21 12.02
C ILE A 9 -2.97 9.67 12.29
N GLU A 10 -3.92 8.75 12.15
CA GLU A 10 -5.33 8.98 12.47
C GLU A 10 -5.65 8.57 13.91
N VAL A 11 -5.03 7.47 14.36
CA VAL A 11 -5.26 6.90 15.70
C VAL A 11 -3.95 6.41 16.28
N GLU A 12 -3.72 6.75 17.54
CA GLU A 12 -2.63 6.23 18.35
C GLU A 12 -3.14 5.84 19.73
N GLY A 13 -2.72 4.67 20.20
CA GLY A 13 -3.06 4.22 21.55
C GLY A 13 -2.31 2.98 21.98
N ASP A 14 -2.29 2.74 23.27
CA ASP A 14 -1.71 1.53 23.84
C ASP A 14 -2.57 0.31 23.50
N ALA A 15 -1.96 -0.71 22.92
CA ALA A 15 -2.53 -2.05 22.84
C ALA A 15 -1.79 -2.94 23.84
N LYS A 16 -2.53 -3.58 24.74
CA LYS A 16 -1.97 -4.46 25.78
C LYS A 16 -2.53 -5.86 25.62
N GLY A 17 -1.73 -6.87 25.98
CA GLY A 17 -2.10 -8.27 25.89
C GLY A 17 -1.20 -9.05 24.93
N LYS A 18 -1.51 -10.34 24.78
CA LYS A 18 -0.87 -11.20 23.77
C LYS A 18 -1.64 -11.09 22.47
N ILE A 19 -0.93 -11.15 21.35
CA ILE A 19 -1.56 -11.31 20.04
C ILE A 19 -1.94 -12.77 19.89
N ASP A 20 -3.22 -13.04 19.64
CA ASP A 20 -3.68 -14.40 19.35
C ASP A 20 -3.13 -14.85 18.00
N THR A 21 -2.76 -16.12 17.91
CA THR A 21 -2.15 -16.70 16.70
C THR A 21 -2.90 -17.97 16.28
N ASN A 22 -2.86 -18.26 14.99
CA ASN A 22 -3.40 -19.49 14.40
C ASN A 22 -2.55 -19.86 13.16
N ASP A 23 -2.91 -20.95 12.51
CA ASP A 23 -2.27 -21.51 11.31
C ASP A 23 -3.12 -21.32 10.03
N VAL A 24 -4.13 -20.44 10.08
CA VAL A 24 -5.00 -20.17 8.94
C VAL A 24 -4.21 -19.40 7.86
N PRO A 25 -4.25 -19.82 6.59
CA PRO A 25 -3.57 -19.11 5.51
C PRO A 25 -4.04 -17.66 5.39
N VAL A 26 -3.11 -16.73 5.19
CA VAL A 26 -3.42 -15.31 4.94
C VAL A 26 -4.22 -15.19 3.63
N SER A 27 -5.34 -14.49 3.69
CA SER A 27 -6.16 -14.16 2.53
C SER A 27 -6.46 -12.67 2.46
N ILE A 28 -6.38 -12.09 1.27
CA ILE A 28 -6.74 -10.70 0.98
C ILE A 28 -8.09 -10.70 0.25
N GLY A 29 -9.01 -9.80 0.64
CA GLY A 29 -10.29 -9.61 -0.03
C GLY A 29 -11.39 -10.61 0.33
N ARG A 30 -11.18 -11.45 1.35
CA ARG A 30 -12.22 -12.35 1.90
C ARG A 30 -12.02 -12.63 3.39
N ASN A 31 -13.10 -13.02 4.07
CA ASN A 31 -13.03 -13.61 5.41
C ASN A 31 -12.50 -15.06 5.33
N SER A 32 -11.73 -15.49 6.34
CA SER A 32 -11.27 -16.87 6.51
C SER A 32 -12.33 -17.79 7.12
N GLU A 33 -13.30 -17.26 7.86
CA GLU A 33 -14.35 -18.00 8.56
C GLU A 33 -15.56 -18.36 7.67
N GLY A 34 -15.69 -17.75 6.48
CA GLY A 34 -16.82 -17.99 5.59
C GLY A 34 -16.62 -17.56 4.14
N ASN A 35 -17.20 -18.32 3.20
CA ASN A 35 -17.10 -18.08 1.76
C ASN A 35 -18.13 -17.08 1.20
N ARG A 36 -18.73 -16.24 2.04
CA ARG A 36 -19.81 -15.31 1.63
C ARG A 36 -19.41 -13.85 1.66
N GLU A 37 -18.29 -13.53 2.29
CA GLU A 37 -17.84 -12.16 2.51
C GLU A 37 -16.61 -11.91 1.64
N HIS A 38 -16.87 -11.32 0.46
CA HIS A 38 -15.82 -10.93 -0.48
C HIS A 38 -15.84 -9.42 -0.65
N TYR A 39 -14.66 -8.82 -0.62
CA TYR A 39 -14.48 -7.42 -0.99
C TYR A 39 -14.58 -7.28 -2.50
N ILE A 40 -15.38 -6.31 -2.96
CA ILE A 40 -15.52 -5.97 -4.38
C ILE A 40 -14.92 -4.58 -4.59
N GLY A 41 -13.68 -4.54 -5.05
CA GLY A 41 -12.92 -3.31 -5.28
C GLY A 41 -11.49 -3.61 -5.72
N LEU A 42 -10.66 -2.57 -5.83
CA LEU A 42 -9.25 -2.71 -6.14
C LEU A 42 -8.44 -2.70 -4.84
N VAL A 43 -7.52 -3.66 -4.74
CA VAL A 43 -6.50 -3.72 -3.68
C VAL A 43 -5.19 -3.93 -4.41
N ASP A 44 -4.18 -3.16 -4.05
CA ASP A 44 -2.85 -3.25 -4.65
C ASP A 44 -1.78 -3.06 -3.58
N GLU A 45 -0.57 -3.52 -3.88
CA GLU A 45 0.67 -3.21 -3.15
C GLU A 45 0.64 -3.57 -1.64
N VAL A 46 0.12 -4.76 -1.35
CA VAL A 46 0.03 -5.27 0.03
C VAL A 46 1.39 -5.77 0.53
N ALA A 47 1.83 -5.23 1.65
CA ALA A 47 3.06 -5.63 2.34
C ALA A 47 2.80 -5.93 3.82
N ILE A 48 3.54 -6.91 4.36
CA ILE A 48 3.46 -7.34 5.76
C ILE A 48 4.88 -7.42 6.32
N TRP A 49 5.10 -6.80 7.48
CA TRP A 49 6.38 -6.81 8.18
C TRP A 49 6.26 -7.57 9.51
N ASN A 50 7.35 -8.23 9.90
CA ASN A 50 7.49 -8.88 11.21
C ASN A 50 8.05 -7.95 12.29
N VAL A 51 8.20 -6.67 11.96
CA VAL A 51 8.68 -5.61 12.85
C VAL A 51 7.70 -4.44 12.82
N ALA A 52 7.64 -3.69 13.92
CA ALA A 52 6.93 -2.43 13.94
C ALA A 52 7.75 -1.38 13.19
N LEU A 53 7.16 -0.79 12.14
CA LEU A 53 7.77 0.32 11.42
C LEU A 53 7.65 1.61 12.25
N SER A 54 8.67 2.45 12.16
CA SER A 54 8.64 3.84 12.62
C SER A 54 7.82 4.72 11.67
N ASP A 55 7.46 5.93 12.12
CA ASP A 55 6.69 6.88 11.31
C ASP A 55 7.40 7.23 9.98
N ALA A 56 8.73 7.33 10.00
CA ALA A 56 9.53 7.59 8.80
C ALA A 56 9.58 6.39 7.85
N GLU A 57 9.63 5.16 8.37
CA GLU A 57 9.60 3.95 7.55
C GLU A 57 8.23 3.73 6.90
N VAL A 58 7.14 4.11 7.57
CA VAL A 58 5.80 4.09 6.97
C VAL A 58 5.73 5.04 5.76
N GLN A 59 6.25 6.27 5.89
CA GLN A 59 6.32 7.23 4.79
C GLN A 59 7.14 6.69 3.61
N GLN A 60 8.32 6.13 3.90
CA GLN A 60 9.17 5.55 2.87
C GLN A 60 8.51 4.35 2.17
N ALA A 61 7.83 3.48 2.92
CA ALA A 61 7.11 2.34 2.35
C ALA A 61 5.98 2.78 1.43
N MET A 62 5.27 3.86 1.75
CA MET A 62 4.26 4.44 0.88
C MET A 62 4.87 4.96 -0.42
N ASP A 63 5.97 5.71 -0.37
CA ASP A 63 6.61 6.29 -1.56
C ASP A 63 7.14 5.24 -2.55
N GLN A 64 7.73 4.15 -2.03
CA GLN A 64 8.34 3.09 -2.86
C GLN A 64 7.31 2.27 -3.63
N VAL A 65 6.10 2.18 -3.09
CA VAL A 65 4.97 1.43 -3.65
C VAL A 65 4.36 2.14 -4.88
N PHE A 66 4.52 3.46 -5.01
CA PHE A 66 4.01 4.23 -6.16
C PHE A 66 4.91 4.25 -7.40
N ALA A 67 5.96 3.42 -7.45
CA ALA A 67 7.00 3.48 -8.48
C ALA A 67 6.57 2.89 -9.84
N VAL A 68 5.46 3.34 -10.40
CA VAL A 68 5.48 3.68 -11.82
C VAL A 68 5.95 5.12 -11.88
N GLU A 69 7.28 5.31 -11.96
CA GLU A 69 7.83 6.64 -12.23
C GLU A 69 7.08 7.26 -13.40
N ALA A 70 6.73 8.54 -13.35
CA ALA A 70 6.02 9.19 -14.45
C ALA A 70 6.76 8.97 -15.77
N VAL A 71 8.09 9.00 -15.74
CA VAL A 71 9.03 8.65 -16.81
C VAL A 71 8.86 7.20 -17.33
N GLY A 72 8.38 6.26 -16.53
CA GLY A 72 8.05 4.89 -16.94
C GLY A 72 6.68 4.75 -17.61
N LYS A 73 5.81 5.77 -17.55
CA LYS A 73 4.51 5.74 -18.23
C LYS A 73 4.71 6.01 -19.71
N LEU A 74 4.23 5.08 -20.56
CA LEU A 74 4.24 5.26 -22.01
C LEU A 74 3.63 6.60 -22.42
N SER A 75 2.54 7.03 -21.77
CA SER A 75 1.90 8.32 -22.04
C SER A 75 2.80 9.53 -21.81
N VAL A 76 3.62 9.51 -20.75
CA VAL A 76 4.57 10.59 -20.44
C VAL A 76 5.74 10.56 -21.42
N ARG A 77 6.31 9.38 -21.69
CA ARG A 77 7.35 9.22 -22.72
C ARG A 77 6.90 9.66 -24.12
N TRP A 78 5.66 9.39 -24.48
CA TRP A 78 5.07 9.85 -25.73
C TRP A 78 4.83 11.35 -25.77
N ALA A 79 4.51 11.98 -24.63
CA ALA A 79 4.38 13.43 -24.53
C ALA A 79 5.75 14.11 -24.69
N ASP A 80 6.77 13.61 -23.99
CA ASP A 80 8.16 14.10 -24.09
C ASP A 80 8.67 13.97 -25.53
N LEU A 81 8.53 12.78 -26.14
CA LEU A 81 8.96 12.53 -27.51
C LEU A 81 8.27 13.45 -28.53
N LYS A 82 6.98 13.74 -28.34
CA LYS A 82 6.26 14.69 -29.20
C LYS A 82 6.70 16.13 -28.98
N SER A 83 6.96 16.53 -27.74
CA SER A 83 7.49 17.85 -27.41
C SER A 83 8.84 18.07 -28.11
N ASP A 84 9.74 17.10 -28.00
CA ASP A 84 11.06 17.14 -28.64
C ASP A 84 10.97 17.18 -30.18
N TYR A 85 10.00 16.48 -30.77
CA TYR A 85 9.79 16.47 -32.22
C TYR A 85 9.13 17.75 -32.75
N THR A 86 8.34 18.45 -31.94
CA THR A 86 7.56 19.62 -32.40
C THR A 86 8.26 20.96 -32.22
N GLY A 87 9.48 20.98 -31.66
CA GLY A 87 10.48 22.03 -31.81
C GLY A 87 9.93 23.44 -32.07
N LYS A 88 9.38 24.06 -31.01
CA LYS A 88 9.31 25.52 -30.85
C LYS A 88 10.12 25.92 -29.64
#